data_AF-A0A318Z3B3-F1
#
_entry.id   AF-A0A318Z3B3-F1
#
_cell.length_a   1.000
_cell.length_b   1.000
_cell.length_c   1.000
_cell.angle_alpha   90.00
_cell.angle_beta   90.00
_cell.angle_gamma   90.00
#
_symmetry.space_group_name_H-M   'P 1'
#
loop_
_entity.id
_entity.type
_entity.pdbx_description
1 polymer ?
#
loop_
_entity_poly.entity_id
_entity_poly.type
_entity_poly.pdbx_seq_one_letter_code
_entity_poly.pdbx_strand_id
1 'polypeptide(L)' 'LDVELERNPQVRAEIEAIITIKRAAEGDEVGDTIVYLLSLSASYINATSLLLDAAVTATWWFL' A
#
# COMPACT_ATOMS: atom_id res chain seq x y z
N LEU A 1 11.64 8.43 4.21
CA LEU A 1 11.63 6.99 3.87
C LEU A 1 12.93 6.56 3.20
N ASP A 2 13.46 7.34 2.25
CA ASP A 2 14.65 6.99 1.46
C ASP A 2 15.91 6.68 2.29
N VAL A 3 16.21 7.49 3.32
CA VAL A 3 17.36 7.26 4.21
C VAL A 3 17.28 5.90 4.92
N GLU A 4 16.08 5.47 5.31
CA GLU A 4 15.88 4.17 5.96
C GLU A 4 16.02 3.02 4.95
N LEU A 5 15.58 3.22 3.70
CA LEU A 5 15.74 2.24 2.61
C LEU A 5 17.19 2.15 2.10
N GLU A 6 17.98 3.22 2.20
CA GLU A 6 19.42 3.19 1.96
C GLU A 6 20.17 2.42 3.05
N ARG A 7 19.74 2.57 4.30
CA ARG A 7 20.30 1.81 5.44
C ARG A 7 19.95 0.32 5.39
N ASN A 8 18.88 -0.05 4.68
CA ASN A 8 18.44 -1.43 4.55
C ASN A 8 18.23 -1.85 3.07
N PRO A 9 19.31 -2.17 2.35
CA PRO A 9 19.24 -2.51 0.92
C PRO A 9 18.44 -3.79 0.62
N GLN A 10 18.29 -4.69 1.60
CA GLN A 10 17.46 -5.89 1.46
C GLN A 10 15.99 -5.53 1.31
N VAL A 11 15.48 -4.62 2.14
CA VAL A 11 14.10 -4.12 2.06
C VAL A 11 13.85 -3.42 0.72
N ARG A 12 14.82 -2.65 0.21
CA ARG A 12 14.74 -2.05 -1.13
C ARG A 12 14.59 -3.11 -2.22
N ALA A 13 15.39 -4.17 -2.19
CA ALA A 13 15.30 -5.26 -3.16
C ALA A 13 13.96 -6.01 -3.07
N GLU A 14 13.43 -6.22 -1.87
CA GLU A 14 12.10 -6.81 -1.66
C GLU A 14 10.99 -5.92 -2.21
N ILE A 15 11.08 -4.59 -2.02
CA ILE A 15 10.13 -3.64 -2.60
C ILE A 15 10.16 -3.71 -4.12
N GLU A 16 11.35 -3.71 -4.73
CA GLU A 16 11.51 -3.82 -6.17
C GLU A 16 10.98 -5.15 -6.73
N ALA A 17 11.12 -6.25 -5.98
CA ALA A 17 10.66 -7.57 -6.40
C ALA A 17 9.14 -7.76 -6.23
N ILE A 18 8.60 -7.46 -5.04
CA ILE A 18 7.25 -7.86 -4.63
C ILE A 18 6.22 -6.77 -4.88
N ILE A 19 6.57 -5.50 -4.62
CA ILE A 19 5.62 -4.39 -4.71
C ILE A 19 5.43 -3.99 -6.16
N THR A 20 4.19 -3.94 -6.65
CA THR A 20 3.90 -3.66 -8.07
C THR A 20 4.26 -2.24 -8.47
N ILE A 21 4.01 -1.26 -7.58
CA ILE A 21 4.35 0.16 -7.83
C ILE A 21 5.82 0.51 -7.57
N LYS A 22 6.65 -0.49 -7.18
CA LYS A 22 8.12 -0.37 -7.03
C LYS A 22 8.61 0.72 -6.08
N ARG A 23 7.78 1.11 -5.12
CA ARG A 23 8.15 2.03 -4.04
C ARG A 23 7.42 1.66 -2.76
N ALA A 24 7.95 2.11 -1.63
CA ALA A 24 7.23 2.03 -0.37
C ALA A 24 6.07 3.03 -0.35
N ALA A 25 5.04 2.70 0.42
CA ALA A 25 3.92 3.61 0.67
C ALA A 25 4.36 4.72 1.61
N GLU A 26 3.89 5.94 1.33
CA GLU A 26 4.01 7.03 2.29
C GLU A 26 2.89 6.92 3.33
N GLY A 27 3.15 7.40 4.55
CA GLY A 27 2.17 7.32 5.65
C GLY A 27 0.84 8.00 5.30
N ASP A 28 0.91 9.12 4.59
CA ASP A 28 -0.26 9.89 4.18
C ASP A 28 -1.13 9.12 3.19
N GLU A 29 -0.56 8.28 2.31
CA GLU A 29 -1.34 7.49 1.35
C GLU A 29 -2.21 6.44 2.05
N VAL A 30 -1.69 5.84 3.13
CA VAL A 30 -2.44 4.91 3.98
C VAL A 30 -3.45 5.67 4.85
N GLY A 31 -3.03 6.78 5.45
CA GLY A 31 -3.84 7.62 6.32
C GLY A 31 -5.04 8.25 5.62
N ASP A 32 -4.83 8.85 4.45
CA ASP A 32 -5.87 9.51 3.66
C ASP A 32 -6.97 8.52 3.25
N THR A 33 -6.60 7.26 2.98
CA THR A 33 -7.60 6.22 2.70
C THR A 33 -8.50 5.97 3.90
N ILE A 34 -7.93 5.93 5.12
CA ILE A 34 -8.71 5.78 6.36
C ILE A 34 -9.61 7.00 6.56
N VAL A 35 -9.07 8.20 6.38
CA VAL A 35 -9.82 9.46 6.50
C VAL A 35 -10.99 9.48 5.52
N TYR A 36 -10.78 9.05 4.28
CA TYR A 36 -11.84 8.92 3.29
C TYR A 36 -12.93 7.94 3.72
N LEU A 37 -12.56 6.75 4.21
CA LEU A 37 -13.52 5.73 4.67
C LEU A 37 -14.33 6.19 5.90
N LEU A 38 -13.79 7.10 6.72
CA LEU A 38 -14.50 7.72 7.84
C LEU A 38 -15.34 8.95 7.45
N SER A 39 -15.27 9.39 6.19
CA SER A 39 -16.02 10.54 5.70
C SER A 39 -17.42 10.16 5.20
N LEU A 40 -18.30 11.17 5.09
CA LEU A 40 -19.63 10.99 4.48
C LEU A 40 -19.55 10.57 3.00
N SER A 41 -18.45 10.86 2.31
CA SER A 41 -18.26 10.44 0.91
C SER A 41 -18.22 8.92 0.75
N ALA A 42 -17.85 8.20 1.80
CA ALA A 42 -17.81 6.74 1.83
C ALA A 42 -19.10 6.10 2.40
N SER A 43 -20.21 6.85 2.56
CA SER A 43 -21.40 6.37 3.29
C SER A 43 -22.05 5.09 2.73
N TYR A 44 -21.75 4.74 1.47
CA TYR A 44 -22.25 3.53 0.82
C TYR A 44 -21.24 2.37 0.77
N ILE A 45 -20.02 2.59 1.26
CA ILE A 45 -18.97 1.58 1.36
C ILE A 45 -19.06 1.00 2.77
N ASN A 46 -19.79 -0.12 2.90
CA ASN A 46 -19.99 -0.80 4.18
C ASN A 46 -19.65 -2.30 4.06
N ALA A 47 -19.43 -2.93 5.21
CA ALA A 47 -19.20 -4.37 5.34
C ALA A 47 -18.16 -4.95 4.34
N THR A 48 -17.16 -4.14 3.98
CA THR A 48 -16.16 -4.49 2.97
C THR A 48 -14.75 -4.33 3.51
N SER A 49 -13.81 -5.06 2.90
CA SER A 49 -12.38 -4.96 3.17
C SER A 49 -11.71 -4.26 2.01
N LEU A 50 -10.82 -3.31 2.29
CA LEU A 50 -10.00 -2.65 1.30
C LEU A 50 -8.53 -3.08 1.46
N LEU A 51 -7.94 -3.63 0.40
CA LEU A 51 -6.52 -3.95 0.37
C LEU A 51 -5.71 -2.70 0.03
N LEU A 52 -4.77 -2.37 0.91
CA LEU A 52 -3.82 -1.26 0.79
C LEU A 52 -2.40 -1.83 0.71
N ASP A 53 -2.12 -2.57 -0.36
CA ASP A 53 -0.89 -3.36 -0.50
C ASP A 53 -0.18 -3.13 -1.84
N ALA A 54 -0.54 -2.07 -2.56
CA ALA A 54 0.02 -1.76 -3.87
C ALA A 54 -0.08 -2.92 -4.89
N ALA A 55 -1.23 -3.58 -4.90
CA ALA A 55 -1.59 -4.66 -5.82
C ALA A 55 -0.78 -5.95 -5.65
N VAL A 56 -0.04 -6.11 -4.55
CA VAL A 56 0.72 -7.33 -4.24
C VAL A 56 -0.21 -8.55 -4.32
N THR A 57 -1.33 -8.53 -3.60
CA THR A 57 -2.30 -9.63 -3.58
C THR A 57 -2.85 -9.95 -4.98
N ALA A 58 -3.03 -8.94 -5.84
CA ALA A 58 -3.57 -9.14 -7.17
C ALA A 58 -2.58 -9.78 -8.15
N THR A 59 -1.28 -9.48 -8.01
CA THR A 59 -0.24 -10.03 -8.89
C THR A 59 0.13 -11.48 -8.59
N TRP A 60 -0.08 -11.96 -7.36
CA TRP A 60 0.21 -13.35 -6.99
C TRP A 60 -0.84 -14.35 -7.47
N TRP A 61 -2.04 -13.92 -7.86
CA TRP A 61 -3.11 -14.81 -8.33
C TRP A 61 -2.99 -15.24 -9.81
N PHE A 62 -2.00 -14.70 -10.54
CA PHE A 62 -1.76 -14.98 -11.97
C PHE A 62 -0.45 -15.77 -12.24
N LEU A 63 0.14 -16.38 -11.21
CA LEU A 63 1.27 -17.32 -11.30
C LEU A 63 0.88 -18.67 -10.70
#